data_AF-A0A942FAJ3-F1
#
_entry.id   AF-A0A942FAJ3-F1
#
_cell.length_a   1.000
_cell.length_b   1.000
_cell.length_c   1.000
_cell.angle_alpha   90.00
_cell.angle_beta   90.00
_cell.angle_gamma   90.00
#
_symmetry.space_group_name_H-M   'P 1'
#
loop_
_entity.id
_entity.type
_entity.pdbx_description
1 polymer ?
#
loop_
_entity_poly.entity_id
_entity_poly.type
_entity_poly.pdbx_seq_one_letter_code
_entity_poly.pdbx_strand_id
1 'polypeptide(L)'
;MNIWKFTDNNLKLYNELRKIDSSVEGILTEIFSRINDYEPRVLSFWIQEGLKSKVETYLLRYVIPLYDLLENQNRKLVIDSLIIQLFSTICWRTFDNCIDNHVPLHRGHQTSLIALMYLFDYTKSSTSENILPMLDSHYRLMTEQSAHEKTKPISLVNIWKKCSIFLFAVESVAKLNADKINIFKTYINYCGIAHDVHDFFNDISNHVQSLPRYWMRQINHNEVYNIKFTKLLYKKVRLEITDIEKEIKFLKIEKRFPLINHLLTDVRKTFKEK
;
A
#
# COMPACT_ATOMS: atom_id res chain seq x y z
N MET A 1 -13.54 -19.51 16.36
CA MET A 1 -12.93 -18.23 15.95
C MET A 1 -13.65 -17.75 14.69
N ASN A 2 -14.26 -16.56 14.69
CA ASN A 2 -14.92 -16.04 13.50
C ASN A 2 -13.84 -15.65 12.48
N ILE A 3 -13.79 -16.36 11.36
CA ILE A 3 -12.93 -16.05 10.21
C ILE A 3 -13.23 -14.62 9.77
N TRP A 4 -12.20 -13.78 9.60
CA TRP A 4 -12.36 -12.44 9.06
C TRP A 4 -13.08 -12.51 7.72
N LYS A 5 -14.32 -11.99 7.65
CA LYS A 5 -15.14 -12.03 6.43
C LYS A 5 -14.91 -10.77 5.61
N PHE A 6 -14.30 -10.97 4.43
CA PHE A 6 -14.13 -9.94 3.42
C PHE A 6 -15.47 -9.40 2.93
N THR A 7 -15.55 -8.09 2.72
CA THR A 7 -16.71 -7.44 2.09
C THR A 7 -16.75 -7.69 0.59
N ASP A 8 -17.92 -7.53 -0.03
CA ASP A 8 -18.13 -7.79 -1.47
C ASP A 8 -17.12 -7.07 -2.38
N ASN A 9 -16.70 -5.86 -1.98
CA ASN A 9 -15.71 -5.05 -2.70
C ASN A 9 -14.33 -5.72 -2.80
N ASN A 10 -13.95 -6.54 -1.80
CA ASN A 10 -12.64 -7.22 -1.73
C ASN A 10 -12.77 -8.74 -1.91
N LEU A 11 -13.97 -9.32 -1.75
CA LEU A 11 -14.22 -10.76 -1.82
C LEU A 11 -13.84 -11.35 -3.18
N LYS A 12 -14.15 -10.62 -4.27
CA LYS A 12 -13.77 -11.06 -5.62
C LYS A 12 -12.25 -11.21 -5.76
N LEU A 13 -11.51 -10.17 -5.37
CA LEU A 13 -10.04 -10.19 -5.46
C LEU A 13 -9.45 -11.28 -4.56
N TYR A 14 -9.95 -11.44 -3.33
CA TYR A 14 -9.55 -12.52 -2.44
C TYR A 14 -9.73 -13.91 -3.08
N ASN A 15 -10.89 -14.16 -3.70
CA ASN A 15 -11.18 -15.43 -4.37
C ASN A 15 -10.27 -15.66 -5.60
N GLU A 16 -9.89 -14.60 -6.31
CA GLU A 16 -8.95 -14.69 -7.42
C GLU A 16 -7.54 -15.03 -6.94
N LEU A 17 -7.04 -14.35 -5.89
CA LEU A 17 -5.71 -14.63 -5.32
C LEU A 17 -5.61 -16.06 -4.76
N ARG A 18 -6.67 -16.60 -4.15
CA ARG A 18 -6.73 -17.99 -3.69
C ARG A 18 -6.63 -19.04 -4.79
N LYS A 19 -7.12 -18.72 -5.99
CA LYS A 19 -7.01 -19.62 -7.15
C LYS A 19 -5.61 -19.65 -7.71
N ILE A 20 -4.85 -18.57 -7.51
CA ILE A 20 -3.46 -18.45 -7.94
C ILE A 20 -2.55 -19.18 -6.95
N ASP A 21 -2.76 -18.94 -5.66
CA ASP A 21 -2.02 -19.61 -4.59
C ASP A 21 -2.98 -20.06 -3.48
N SER A 22 -3.12 -21.39 -3.33
CA SER A 22 -3.98 -22.01 -2.32
C SER A 22 -3.57 -21.71 -0.87
N SER A 23 -2.33 -21.27 -0.63
CA SER A 23 -1.83 -20.93 0.70
C SER A 23 -2.36 -19.60 1.25
N VAL A 24 -2.90 -18.73 0.38
CA VAL A 24 -3.38 -17.38 0.74
C VAL A 24 -4.39 -17.42 1.90
N GLU A 25 -5.34 -18.38 1.89
CA GLU A 25 -6.33 -18.50 2.96
C GLU A 25 -5.69 -18.90 4.29
N GLY A 26 -4.74 -19.83 4.27
CA GLY A 26 -3.99 -20.25 5.46
C GLY A 26 -3.16 -19.12 6.04
N ILE A 27 -2.48 -18.34 5.19
CA ILE A 27 -1.68 -17.17 5.59
C ILE A 27 -2.57 -16.12 6.25
N LEU A 28 -3.70 -15.78 5.65
CA LEU A 28 -4.61 -14.78 6.22
C LEU A 28 -5.19 -15.25 7.56
N THR A 29 -5.55 -16.52 7.66
CA THR A 29 -6.02 -17.11 8.91
C THR A 29 -4.96 -17.02 10.01
N GLU A 30 -3.71 -17.33 9.68
CA GLU A 30 -2.58 -17.27 10.60
C GLU A 30 -2.25 -15.83 11.03
N ILE A 31 -2.29 -14.87 10.10
CA ILE A 31 -2.16 -13.42 10.39
C ILE A 31 -3.19 -12.99 11.43
N PHE A 32 -4.47 -13.30 11.20
CA PHE A 32 -5.54 -12.89 12.12
C PHE A 32 -5.50 -13.63 13.45
N SER A 33 -5.17 -14.92 13.46
CA SER A 33 -4.97 -15.67 14.70
C SER A 33 -3.88 -15.02 15.55
N ARG A 34 -2.72 -14.73 14.93
CA ARG A 34 -1.58 -14.21 15.64
C ARG A 34 -1.75 -12.77 16.13
N ILE A 35 -2.45 -11.93 15.37
CA ILE A 35 -2.87 -10.60 15.85
C ILE A 35 -3.81 -10.74 17.05
N ASN A 36 -4.77 -11.65 17.00
CA ASN A 36 -5.71 -11.88 18.10
C ASN A 36 -5.02 -12.41 19.36
N ASP A 37 -4.04 -13.31 19.20
CA ASP A 37 -3.26 -13.86 20.31
C ASP A 37 -2.31 -12.81 20.92
N TYR A 38 -1.80 -11.88 20.11
CA TYR A 38 -0.98 -10.76 20.55
C TYR A 38 -1.80 -9.70 21.34
N GLU A 39 -2.87 -9.17 20.75
CA GLU A 39 -3.74 -8.18 21.40
C GLU A 39 -5.17 -8.25 20.79
N PRO A 40 -6.13 -8.89 21.47
CA PRO A 40 -7.49 -9.10 20.96
C PRO A 40 -8.23 -7.80 20.58
N ARG A 41 -7.88 -6.67 21.21
CA ARG A 41 -8.54 -5.38 20.95
C ARG A 41 -8.17 -4.77 19.60
N VAL A 42 -7.07 -5.19 18.96
CA VAL A 42 -6.64 -4.66 17.66
C VAL A 42 -7.74 -4.75 16.60
N LEU A 43 -8.36 -5.92 16.46
CA LEU A 43 -9.41 -6.13 15.45
C LEU A 43 -10.66 -5.30 15.75
N SER A 44 -11.02 -5.19 17.03
CA SER A 44 -12.15 -4.37 17.47
C SER A 44 -11.89 -2.89 17.21
N PHE A 45 -10.67 -2.42 17.47
CA PHE A 45 -10.22 -1.06 17.15
C PHE A 45 -10.34 -0.76 15.64
N TRP A 46 -9.87 -1.67 14.77
CA TRP A 46 -10.02 -1.46 13.32
C TRP A 46 -11.47 -1.38 12.85
N ILE A 47 -12.38 -2.14 13.47
CA ILE A 47 -13.80 -2.09 13.14
C ILE A 47 -14.44 -0.78 13.64
N GLN A 48 -14.18 -0.41 14.90
CA GLN A 48 -14.74 0.79 15.53
C GLN A 48 -14.28 2.10 14.86
N GLU A 49 -13.05 2.12 14.35
CA GLU A 49 -12.49 3.26 13.61
C GLU A 49 -12.85 3.24 12.12
N GLY A 50 -13.71 2.32 11.68
CA GLY A 50 -14.15 2.23 10.27
C GLY A 50 -13.04 1.80 9.30
N LEU A 51 -11.96 1.21 9.79
CA LEU A 51 -10.79 0.81 8.99
C LEU A 51 -10.96 -0.54 8.29
N LYS A 52 -12.04 -1.30 8.57
CA LYS A 52 -12.25 -2.65 8.04
C LYS A 52 -11.99 -2.76 6.52
N SER A 53 -12.61 -1.90 5.72
CA SER A 53 -12.43 -1.94 4.26
C SER A 53 -10.98 -1.65 3.85
N LYS A 54 -10.28 -0.77 4.58
CA LYS A 54 -8.88 -0.43 4.31
C LYS A 54 -7.95 -1.57 4.71
N VAL A 55 -8.18 -2.22 5.85
CA VAL A 55 -7.48 -3.46 6.27
C VAL A 55 -7.57 -4.53 5.18
N GLU A 56 -8.78 -4.79 4.66
CA GLU A 56 -8.98 -5.76 3.58
C GLU A 56 -8.21 -5.38 2.31
N THR A 57 -8.27 -4.12 1.90
CA THR A 57 -7.52 -3.62 0.75
C THR A 57 -6.01 -3.74 0.96
N TYR A 58 -5.50 -3.40 2.14
CA TYR A 58 -4.08 -3.48 2.45
C TYR A 58 -3.57 -4.92 2.50
N LEU A 59 -4.37 -5.83 3.06
CA LEU A 59 -4.08 -7.25 3.02
C LEU A 59 -3.88 -7.74 1.58
N LEU A 60 -4.85 -7.49 0.70
CA LEU A 60 -4.83 -8.05 -0.64
C LEU A 60 -3.84 -7.35 -1.59
N ARG A 61 -3.53 -6.07 -1.37
CA ARG A 61 -2.72 -5.27 -2.30
C ARG A 61 -1.32 -4.88 -1.80
N TYR A 62 -1.01 -5.08 -0.52
CA TYR A 62 0.28 -4.68 0.04
C TYR A 62 0.92 -5.75 0.93
N VAL A 63 0.12 -6.56 1.61
CA VAL A 63 0.61 -7.65 2.47
C VAL A 63 0.80 -8.94 1.69
N ILE A 64 -0.24 -9.46 1.03
CA ILE A 64 -0.13 -10.69 0.22
C ILE A 64 0.89 -10.58 -0.92
N PRO A 65 1.06 -9.43 -1.60
CA PRO A 65 2.15 -9.26 -2.57
C PRO A 65 3.55 -9.35 -1.95
N LEU A 66 3.71 -8.92 -0.69
CA LEU A 66 4.97 -9.07 0.03
C LEU A 66 5.26 -10.54 0.37
N TYR A 67 4.23 -11.35 0.64
CA TYR A 67 4.38 -12.79 0.85
C TYR A 67 5.06 -13.48 -0.33
N ASP A 68 4.66 -13.12 -1.56
CA ASP A 68 5.26 -13.59 -2.82
C ASP A 68 6.78 -13.30 -2.87
N LEU A 69 7.24 -12.24 -2.21
CA LEU A 69 8.66 -11.88 -2.13
C LEU A 69 9.40 -12.53 -0.96
N LEU A 70 8.69 -12.98 0.07
CA LEU A 70 9.30 -13.58 1.27
C LEU A 70 9.54 -15.10 1.12
N GLU A 71 9.35 -15.65 -0.09
CA GLU A 71 9.65 -17.04 -0.40
C GLU A 71 11.03 -17.49 0.11
N ASN A 72 11.07 -18.71 0.65
CA ASN A 72 12.23 -19.41 1.23
C ASN A 72 12.66 -18.96 2.63
N GLN A 73 11.82 -18.21 3.35
CA GLN A 73 12.06 -17.88 4.75
C GLN A 73 11.28 -18.78 5.73
N ASN A 74 11.71 -18.79 6.99
CA ASN A 74 10.99 -19.47 8.06
C ASN A 74 9.55 -18.94 8.16
N ARG A 75 8.56 -19.83 8.19
CA ARG A 75 7.13 -19.47 8.23
C ARG A 75 6.79 -18.44 9.31
N LYS A 76 7.37 -18.58 10.51
CA LYS A 76 7.17 -17.63 11.60
C LYS A 76 7.59 -16.21 11.20
N LEU A 77 8.79 -16.08 10.61
CA LEU A 77 9.35 -14.80 10.15
C LEU A 77 8.51 -14.21 9.00
N VAL A 78 8.03 -15.05 8.08
CA VAL A 78 7.12 -14.64 7.00
C VAL A 78 5.87 -14.01 7.61
N ILE A 79 5.18 -14.71 8.51
CA ILE A 79 3.93 -14.20 9.10
C ILE A 79 4.16 -12.94 9.93
N ASP A 80 5.24 -12.87 10.71
CA ASP A 80 5.59 -11.67 11.48
C ASP A 80 5.82 -10.46 10.57
N SER A 81 6.54 -10.67 9.47
CA SER A 81 6.77 -9.65 8.45
C SER A 81 5.47 -9.16 7.82
N LEU A 82 4.52 -10.05 7.54
CA LEU A 82 3.23 -9.70 6.97
C LEU A 82 2.34 -8.92 7.95
N ILE A 83 2.37 -9.28 9.24
CA ILE A 83 1.65 -8.55 10.29
C ILE A 83 2.25 -7.16 10.49
N ILE A 84 3.58 -7.06 10.53
CA ILE A 84 4.28 -5.77 10.63
C ILE A 84 3.97 -4.89 9.42
N GLN A 85 3.98 -5.44 8.20
CA GLN A 85 3.57 -4.74 6.99
C GLN A 85 2.13 -4.22 7.13
N LEU A 86 1.19 -5.04 7.61
CA LEU A 86 -0.19 -4.64 7.82
C LEU A 86 -0.30 -3.50 8.83
N PHE A 87 0.32 -3.62 9.99
CA PHE A 87 0.35 -2.53 10.98
C PHE A 87 0.94 -1.25 10.40
N SER A 88 2.02 -1.38 9.62
CA SER A 88 2.66 -0.25 8.93
C SER A 88 1.71 0.47 7.96
N THR A 89 0.92 -0.28 7.18
CA THR A 89 -0.10 0.32 6.29
C THR A 89 -1.21 1.02 7.08
N ILE A 90 -1.61 0.47 8.24
CA ILE A 90 -2.63 1.07 9.09
C ILE A 90 -2.11 2.33 9.77
N CYS A 91 -0.86 2.34 10.27
CA CYS A 91 -0.19 3.53 10.79
C CYS A 91 -0.27 4.67 9.78
N TRP A 92 0.12 4.40 8.53
CA TRP A 92 0.01 5.39 7.46
C TRP A 92 -1.42 5.88 7.25
N ARG A 93 -2.41 4.98 7.13
CA ARG A 93 -3.80 5.41 6.90
C ARG A 93 -4.35 6.27 8.04
N THR A 94 -4.01 5.93 9.27
CA THR A 94 -4.47 6.70 10.45
C THR A 94 -3.78 8.06 10.55
N PHE A 95 -2.50 8.15 10.15
CA PHE A 95 -1.77 9.40 10.03
C PHE A 95 -2.32 10.28 8.90
N ASP A 96 -2.58 9.71 7.75
CA ASP A 96 -3.19 10.34 6.57
C ASP A 96 -4.57 10.93 6.93
N ASN A 97 -5.43 10.13 7.58
CA ASN A 97 -6.71 10.60 8.12
C ASN A 97 -6.59 11.82 9.05
N CYS A 98 -5.50 11.87 9.84
CA CYS A 98 -5.26 12.97 10.76
C CYS A 98 -4.85 14.25 10.03
N ILE A 99 -3.99 14.16 9.01
CA ILE A 99 -3.46 15.34 8.31
C ILE A 99 -4.46 15.90 7.31
N ASP A 100 -5.25 15.03 6.69
CA ASP A 100 -6.27 15.42 5.72
C ASP A 100 -7.59 15.84 6.37
N ASN A 101 -7.64 15.84 7.71
CA ASN A 101 -8.83 16.19 8.51
C ASN A 101 -10.07 15.35 8.14
N HIS A 102 -9.88 14.11 7.72
CA HIS A 102 -10.99 13.17 7.47
C HIS A 102 -11.78 12.83 8.74
N VAL A 103 -11.19 13.09 9.91
CA VAL A 103 -11.79 12.93 11.24
C VAL A 103 -11.45 14.16 12.11
N PRO A 104 -12.19 14.41 13.21
CA PRO A 104 -11.81 15.45 14.16
C PRO A 104 -10.36 15.30 14.62
N LEU A 105 -9.60 16.40 14.64
CA LEU A 105 -8.15 16.41 14.83
C LEU A 105 -7.69 15.60 16.06
N HIS A 106 -8.35 15.77 17.21
CA HIS A 106 -8.03 15.03 18.43
C HIS A 106 -8.18 13.51 18.26
N ARG A 107 -9.24 13.07 17.57
CA ARG A 107 -9.48 11.66 17.25
C ARG A 107 -8.46 11.15 16.25
N GLY A 108 -8.16 11.93 15.21
CA GLY A 108 -7.13 11.59 14.21
C GLY A 108 -5.77 11.34 14.84
N HIS A 109 -5.32 12.23 15.74
CA HIS A 109 -4.08 12.05 16.47
C HIS A 109 -4.11 10.82 17.39
N GLN A 110 -5.20 10.63 18.14
CA GLN A 110 -5.34 9.49 19.05
C GLN A 110 -5.30 8.16 18.28
N THR A 111 -6.07 8.03 17.21
CA THR A 111 -6.13 6.81 16.38
C THR A 111 -4.78 6.53 15.70
N SER A 112 -4.08 7.58 15.23
CA SER A 112 -2.72 7.46 14.72
C SER A 112 -1.77 6.91 15.79
N LEU A 113 -1.71 7.54 16.96
CA LEU A 113 -0.86 7.10 18.08
C LEU A 113 -1.12 5.65 18.49
N ILE A 114 -2.38 5.23 18.57
CA ILE A 114 -2.74 3.85 18.90
C ILE A 114 -2.19 2.88 17.84
N ALA A 115 -2.35 3.18 16.54
CA ALA A 115 -1.78 2.36 15.48
C ALA A 115 -0.25 2.28 15.59
N LEU A 116 0.41 3.41 15.90
CA LEU A 116 1.86 3.47 16.09
C LEU A 116 2.33 2.58 17.25
N MET A 117 1.60 2.59 18.36
CA MET A 117 1.89 1.75 19.52
C MET A 117 1.81 0.26 19.15
N TYR A 118 0.79 -0.16 18.40
CA TYR A 118 0.69 -1.55 17.95
C TYR A 118 1.82 -1.95 17.01
N LEU A 119 2.20 -1.09 16.05
CA LEU A 119 3.34 -1.35 15.18
C LEU A 119 4.62 -1.50 16.00
N PHE A 120 4.90 -0.55 16.90
CA PHE A 120 6.11 -0.55 17.72
C PHE A 120 6.19 -1.81 18.59
N ASP A 121 5.15 -2.08 19.35
CA ASP A 121 5.15 -3.15 20.34
C ASP A 121 5.16 -4.54 19.69
N TYR A 122 4.38 -4.74 18.61
CA TYR A 122 4.42 -5.99 17.86
C TYR A 122 5.80 -6.22 17.22
N THR A 123 6.38 -5.21 16.57
CA THR A 123 7.71 -5.31 15.95
C THR A 123 8.75 -5.67 17.01
N LYS A 124 8.72 -5.01 18.17
CA LYS A 124 9.63 -5.28 19.31
C LYS A 124 9.52 -6.69 19.82
N SER A 125 8.30 -7.23 19.87
CA SER A 125 8.08 -8.63 20.29
C SER A 125 8.55 -9.66 19.25
N SER A 126 8.68 -9.26 17.99
CA SER A 126 8.97 -10.14 16.85
C SER A 126 10.46 -10.22 16.49
N THR A 127 11.29 -9.31 16.99
CA THR A 127 12.74 -9.29 16.73
C THR A 127 13.55 -8.92 17.97
N SER A 128 14.79 -9.40 18.04
CA SER A 128 15.77 -8.99 19.05
C SER A 128 16.57 -7.76 18.60
N GLU A 129 16.40 -7.30 17.36
CA GLU A 129 17.10 -6.12 16.84
C GLU A 129 16.59 -4.83 17.48
N ASN A 130 17.43 -3.79 17.50
CA ASN A 130 17.00 -2.46 17.90
C ASN A 130 16.13 -1.84 16.78
N ILE A 131 14.82 -1.80 17.00
CA ILE A 131 13.84 -1.32 16.01
C ILE A 131 13.69 0.20 15.96
N LEU A 132 14.22 0.93 16.97
CA LEU A 132 13.99 2.38 17.09
C LEU A 132 14.44 3.16 15.83
N PRO A 133 15.62 2.92 15.24
CA PRO A 133 16.04 3.64 14.04
C PRO A 133 15.14 3.39 12.82
N MET A 134 14.58 2.19 12.71
CA MET A 134 13.67 1.82 11.61
C MET A 134 12.32 2.50 11.77
N LEU A 135 11.79 2.55 13.00
CA LEU A 135 10.53 3.22 13.29
C LEU A 135 10.66 4.75 13.22
N ASP A 136 11.77 5.32 13.69
CA ASP A 136 12.09 6.74 13.47
C ASP A 136 12.14 7.06 11.97
N SER A 137 12.82 6.23 11.18
CA SER A 137 12.89 6.42 9.72
C SER A 137 11.53 6.28 9.05
N HIS A 138 10.70 5.34 9.52
CA HIS A 138 9.30 5.18 9.09
C HIS A 138 8.53 6.49 9.31
N TYR A 139 8.55 7.07 10.52
CA TYR A 139 7.84 8.32 10.81
C TYR A 139 8.39 9.53 10.09
N ARG A 140 9.71 9.69 10.08
CA ARG A 140 10.35 10.81 9.37
C ARG A 140 9.92 10.80 7.91
N LEU A 141 9.96 9.65 7.23
CA LEU A 141 9.52 9.56 5.84
C LEU A 141 8.02 9.83 5.67
N MET A 142 7.15 9.37 6.58
CA MET A 142 5.73 9.71 6.55
C MET A 142 5.49 11.21 6.58
N THR A 143 6.17 11.92 7.49
CA THR A 143 6.07 13.38 7.62
C THR A 143 6.65 14.10 6.42
N GLU A 144 7.81 13.66 5.90
CA GLU A 144 8.45 14.24 4.72
C GLU A 144 7.57 14.07 3.47
N GLN A 145 6.96 12.90 3.26
CA GLN A 145 6.07 12.67 2.11
C GLN A 145 4.82 13.53 2.21
N SER A 146 4.16 13.58 3.37
CA SER A 146 2.97 14.42 3.56
C SER A 146 3.26 15.91 3.36
N ALA A 147 4.42 16.40 3.85
CA ALA A 147 4.85 17.77 3.60
C ALA A 147 5.15 18.03 2.11
N HIS A 148 5.78 17.06 1.42
CA HIS A 148 6.12 17.17 0.02
C HIS A 148 4.88 17.28 -0.88
N GLU A 149 3.86 16.44 -0.64
CA GLU A 149 2.63 16.39 -1.45
C GLU A 149 1.81 17.68 -1.40
N LYS A 150 2.00 18.51 -0.36
CA LYS A 150 1.40 19.85 -0.29
C LYS A 150 2.03 20.85 -1.25
N THR A 151 3.26 20.58 -1.71
CA THR A 151 4.06 21.54 -2.48
C THR A 151 4.31 21.12 -3.93
N LYS A 152 4.48 19.83 -4.20
CA LYS A 152 4.73 19.29 -5.54
C LYS A 152 4.34 17.81 -5.65
N PRO A 153 4.05 17.33 -6.87
CA PRO A 153 3.77 15.91 -7.09
C PRO A 153 5.01 15.06 -6.82
N ILE A 154 4.80 13.90 -6.21
CA ILE A 154 5.82 12.86 -6.13
C ILE A 154 6.04 12.28 -7.52
N SER A 155 7.32 12.17 -7.94
CA SER A 155 7.65 11.65 -9.26
C SER A 155 7.30 10.17 -9.38
N LEU A 156 6.99 9.73 -10.60
CA LEU A 156 6.51 8.38 -10.90
C LEU A 156 7.41 7.26 -10.31
N VAL A 157 8.72 7.39 -10.46
CA VAL A 157 9.72 6.42 -9.94
C VAL A 157 9.89 6.46 -8.42
N ASN A 158 9.26 7.43 -7.75
CA ASN A 158 9.32 7.66 -6.31
C ASN A 158 7.96 7.50 -5.62
N ILE A 159 6.89 7.11 -6.32
CA ILE A 159 5.58 6.84 -5.70
C ILE A 159 5.71 5.78 -4.60
N TRP A 160 6.61 4.82 -4.79
CA TRP A 160 6.96 3.83 -3.78
C TRP A 160 7.40 4.45 -2.47
N LYS A 161 7.94 5.68 -2.44
CA LYS A 161 8.32 6.36 -1.20
C LYS A 161 7.12 6.65 -0.30
N LYS A 162 5.90 6.78 -0.86
CA LYS A 162 4.66 6.84 -0.07
C LYS A 162 4.40 5.54 0.68
N CYS A 163 4.82 4.41 0.13
CA CYS A 163 4.61 3.08 0.70
C CYS A 163 5.90 2.43 1.22
N SER A 164 7.06 3.07 1.06
CA SER A 164 8.38 2.53 1.43
C SER A 164 8.55 2.48 2.92
N ILE A 165 7.89 3.44 3.56
CA ILE A 165 7.56 3.50 4.97
C ILE A 165 7.16 2.09 5.47
N PHE A 166 6.43 1.31 4.66
CA PHE A 166 5.97 -0.03 5.06
C PHE A 166 7.09 -1.06 5.19
N LEU A 167 8.13 -0.96 4.36
CA LEU A 167 9.20 -1.94 4.30
C LEU A 167 10.21 -1.83 5.46
N PHE A 168 10.43 -0.65 6.04
CA PHE A 168 11.47 -0.48 7.07
C PHE A 168 11.21 -1.31 8.32
N ALA A 169 9.96 -1.36 8.78
CA ALA A 169 9.61 -2.18 9.94
C ALA A 169 9.70 -3.67 9.61
N VAL A 170 9.35 -4.07 8.38
CA VAL A 170 9.47 -5.46 7.91
C VAL A 170 10.93 -5.93 7.90
N GLU A 171 11.85 -5.07 7.46
CA GLU A 171 13.29 -5.40 7.37
C GLU A 171 13.93 -5.66 8.75
N SER A 172 13.26 -5.32 9.85
CA SER A 172 13.67 -5.68 11.23
C SER A 172 13.49 -7.16 11.57
N VAL A 173 12.66 -7.87 10.80
CA VAL A 173 12.36 -9.31 10.98
C VAL A 173 12.85 -10.13 9.80
N ALA A 174 12.63 -9.64 8.58
CA ALA A 174 12.99 -10.34 7.35
C ALA A 174 13.65 -9.41 6.35
N LYS A 175 14.95 -9.60 6.12
CA LYS A 175 15.68 -8.84 5.10
C LYS A 175 15.30 -9.31 3.71
N LEU A 176 14.90 -8.37 2.86
CA LEU A 176 14.75 -8.59 1.43
C LEU A 176 16.09 -8.28 0.74
N ASN A 177 16.42 -9.03 -0.31
CA ASN A 177 17.57 -8.68 -1.14
C ASN A 177 17.22 -7.50 -2.06
N ALA A 178 18.23 -6.86 -2.64
CA ALA A 178 18.04 -5.70 -3.49
C ALA A 178 17.11 -5.94 -4.69
N ASP A 179 17.13 -7.16 -5.26
CA ASP A 179 16.24 -7.56 -6.38
C ASP A 179 14.77 -7.57 -5.93
N LYS A 180 14.45 -8.24 -4.82
CA LYS A 180 13.09 -8.31 -4.25
C LYS A 180 12.59 -6.92 -3.81
N ILE A 181 13.47 -6.11 -3.22
CA ILE A 181 13.16 -4.70 -2.90
C ILE A 181 12.81 -3.92 -4.17
N ASN A 182 13.60 -4.07 -5.24
CA ASN A 182 13.34 -3.37 -6.49
C ASN A 182 11.99 -3.80 -7.08
N ILE A 183 11.70 -5.10 -7.10
CA ILE A 183 10.41 -5.64 -7.57
C ILE A 183 9.24 -5.04 -6.80
N PHE A 184 9.32 -4.98 -5.47
CA PHE A 184 8.24 -4.37 -4.68
C PHE A 184 8.09 -2.88 -4.99
N LYS A 185 9.20 -2.12 -5.12
CA LYS A 185 9.14 -0.70 -5.47
C LYS A 185 8.50 -0.49 -6.83
N THR A 186 8.90 -1.26 -7.85
CA THR A 186 8.32 -1.19 -9.19
C THR A 186 6.82 -1.54 -9.16
N TYR A 187 6.44 -2.58 -8.40
CA TYR A 187 5.04 -2.95 -8.18
C TYR A 187 4.23 -1.81 -7.58
N ILE A 188 4.71 -1.21 -6.49
CA ILE A 188 4.04 -0.11 -5.81
C ILE A 188 3.96 1.13 -6.70
N ASN A 189 5.04 1.49 -7.40
CA ASN A 189 5.03 2.63 -8.33
C ASN A 189 3.90 2.48 -9.36
N TYR A 190 3.77 1.28 -9.94
CA TYR A 190 2.76 0.98 -10.95
C TYR A 190 1.33 0.98 -10.38
N CYS A 191 1.14 0.41 -9.18
CA CYS A 191 -0.17 0.42 -8.51
C CYS A 191 -0.57 1.81 -8.03
N GLY A 192 0.37 2.57 -7.49
CA GLY A 192 0.12 3.91 -6.97
C GLY A 192 -0.24 4.90 -8.06
N ILE A 193 0.42 4.87 -9.23
CA ILE A 193 0.00 5.73 -10.34
C ILE A 193 -1.38 5.35 -10.87
N ALA A 194 -1.76 4.07 -10.84
CA ALA A 194 -3.12 3.66 -11.21
C ALA A 194 -4.18 4.16 -10.23
N HIS A 195 -3.85 4.12 -8.94
CA HIS A 195 -4.69 4.66 -7.88
C HIS A 195 -4.89 6.17 -8.08
N ASP A 196 -3.81 6.94 -8.23
CA ASP A 196 -3.88 8.39 -8.45
C ASP A 196 -4.67 8.74 -9.73
N VAL A 197 -4.59 7.91 -10.78
CA VAL A 197 -5.37 8.10 -12.02
C VAL A 197 -6.86 7.79 -11.79
N HIS A 198 -7.17 6.74 -11.02
CA HIS A 198 -8.55 6.41 -10.66
C HIS A 198 -9.20 7.51 -9.80
N ASP A 199 -8.44 8.03 -8.83
CA ASP A 199 -8.88 9.04 -7.87
C ASP A 199 -8.73 10.48 -8.38
N PHE A 200 -8.30 10.67 -9.63
CA PHE A 200 -7.98 11.97 -10.20
C PHE A 200 -9.02 13.07 -9.95
N PHE A 201 -10.31 12.78 -10.12
CA PHE A 201 -11.38 13.78 -9.87
C PHE A 201 -11.59 14.07 -8.38
N ASN A 202 -11.37 13.07 -7.53
CA ASN A 202 -11.40 13.24 -6.07
C ASN A 202 -10.21 14.09 -5.62
N ASP A 203 -9.02 13.85 -6.17
CA ASP A 203 -7.81 14.64 -5.90
C ASP A 203 -7.97 16.12 -6.26
N ILE A 204 -8.63 16.41 -7.39
CA ILE A 204 -8.96 17.78 -7.79
C ILE A 204 -9.84 18.45 -6.72
N SER A 205 -10.88 17.76 -6.28
CA SER A 205 -11.87 18.25 -5.31
C SER A 205 -11.23 18.51 -3.94
N ASN A 206 -10.25 17.70 -3.55
CA ASN A 206 -9.52 17.82 -2.28
C ASN A 206 -8.21 18.62 -2.39
N HIS A 207 -7.95 19.25 -3.54
CA HIS A 207 -6.74 20.03 -3.80
C HIS A 207 -5.41 19.29 -3.60
N VAL A 208 -5.40 17.97 -3.73
CA VAL A 208 -4.19 17.12 -3.68
C VAL A 208 -3.32 17.38 -4.92
N GLN A 209 -2.01 17.53 -4.76
CA GLN A 209 -1.06 17.73 -5.88
C GLN A 209 -0.57 16.39 -6.43
N SER A 210 -1.48 15.53 -6.89
CA SER A 210 -1.10 14.24 -7.48
C SER A 210 -0.44 14.38 -8.84
N LEU A 211 0.32 13.35 -9.25
CA LEU A 211 1.04 13.36 -10.53
C LEU A 211 0.09 13.50 -11.74
N PRO A 212 -1.09 12.85 -11.78
CA PRO A 212 -2.07 13.08 -12.83
C PRO A 212 -2.60 14.53 -12.87
N ARG A 213 -2.79 15.19 -11.73
CA ARG A 213 -3.17 16.61 -11.67
C ARG A 213 -2.09 17.51 -12.24
N TYR A 214 -0.83 17.23 -11.91
CA TYR A 214 0.30 17.95 -12.49
C TYR A 214 0.36 17.80 -14.01
N TRP A 215 0.24 16.58 -14.54
CA TRP A 215 0.19 16.36 -15.99
C TRP A 215 -1.03 17.02 -16.65
N MET A 216 -2.19 17.01 -16.00
CA MET A 216 -3.37 17.72 -16.52
C MET A 216 -3.09 19.22 -16.70
N ARG A 217 -2.42 19.88 -15.74
CA ARG A 217 -2.05 21.30 -15.85
C ARG A 217 -1.10 21.60 -17.01
N GLN A 218 -0.21 20.66 -17.33
CA GLN A 218 0.69 20.78 -18.48
C GLN A 218 -0.07 20.68 -19.82
N ILE A 219 -1.13 19.88 -19.86
CA ILE A 219 -1.94 19.64 -21.05
C ILE A 219 -3.03 20.73 -21.21
N ASN A 220 -3.51 21.27 -20.09
CA ASN A 220 -4.67 22.13 -20.00
C ASN A 220 -4.40 23.29 -19.04
N HIS A 221 -3.70 24.31 -19.53
CA HIS A 221 -3.31 25.49 -18.75
C HIS A 221 -4.50 26.23 -18.12
N ASN A 222 -5.70 26.10 -18.69
CA ASN A 222 -6.92 26.75 -18.21
C ASN A 222 -7.72 25.87 -17.22
N GLU A 223 -7.24 24.66 -16.90
CA GLU A 223 -7.89 23.69 -16.00
C GLU A 223 -9.37 23.38 -16.35
N VAL A 224 -9.76 23.51 -17.63
CA VAL A 224 -11.11 23.16 -18.10
C VAL A 224 -11.27 21.65 -18.22
N TYR A 225 -11.95 21.00 -17.27
CA TYR A 225 -12.13 19.55 -17.28
C TYR A 225 -13.20 19.09 -18.28
N ASN A 226 -12.79 18.39 -19.34
CA ASN A 226 -13.70 17.78 -20.31
C ASN A 226 -13.13 16.48 -20.90
N ILE A 227 -13.94 15.75 -21.65
CA ILE A 227 -13.59 14.45 -22.25
C ILE A 227 -12.30 14.51 -23.09
N LYS A 228 -12.09 15.60 -23.84
CA LYS A 228 -10.88 15.78 -24.66
C LYS A 228 -9.62 15.79 -23.78
N PHE A 229 -9.62 16.59 -22.71
CA PHE A 229 -8.47 16.69 -21.82
C PHE A 229 -8.27 15.43 -20.97
N THR A 230 -9.34 14.77 -20.54
CA THR A 230 -9.24 13.46 -19.88
C THR A 230 -8.58 12.44 -20.81
N LYS A 231 -8.99 12.35 -22.09
CA LYS A 231 -8.33 11.46 -23.07
C LYS A 231 -6.83 11.78 -23.24
N LEU A 232 -6.46 13.06 -23.27
CA LEU A 232 -5.05 13.46 -23.35
C LEU A 232 -4.27 13.09 -22.08
N LEU A 233 -4.87 13.22 -20.89
CA LEU A 233 -4.27 12.76 -19.64
C LEU A 233 -4.00 11.24 -19.67
N TYR A 234 -4.98 10.43 -20.07
CA TYR A 234 -4.79 8.98 -20.19
C TYR A 234 -3.69 8.60 -21.20
N LYS A 235 -3.61 9.31 -22.33
CA LYS A 235 -2.50 9.15 -23.29
C LYS A 235 -1.15 9.51 -22.66
N LYS A 236 -1.08 10.59 -21.89
CA LYS A 236 0.14 11.00 -21.16
C LYS A 236 0.54 9.94 -20.14
N VAL A 237 -0.40 9.50 -19.29
CA VAL A 237 -0.19 8.40 -18.31
C VAL A 237 0.38 7.16 -19.01
N ARG A 238 -0.24 6.74 -20.13
CA ARG A 238 0.18 5.55 -20.88
C ARG A 238 1.62 5.65 -21.38
N LEU A 239 2.04 6.82 -21.85
CA LEU A 239 3.42 7.07 -22.26
C LEU A 239 4.37 6.97 -21.06
N GLU A 240 4.06 7.64 -19.96
CA GLU A 240 4.92 7.71 -18.77
C GLU A 240 5.10 6.36 -18.08
N ILE A 241 4.06 5.51 -18.01
CA ILE A 241 4.17 4.18 -17.40
C ILE A 241 4.91 3.15 -18.26
N THR A 242 5.24 3.47 -19.52
CA THR A 242 5.86 2.51 -20.44
C THR A 242 7.22 2.03 -19.93
N ASP A 243 8.00 2.91 -19.31
CA ASP A 243 9.31 2.53 -18.77
C ASP A 243 9.20 1.63 -17.53
N ILE A 244 8.19 1.85 -16.68
CA ILE A 244 7.86 0.91 -15.59
C ILE A 244 7.45 -0.45 -16.16
N GLU A 245 6.64 -0.49 -17.22
CA GLU A 245 6.26 -1.78 -17.83
C GLU A 245 7.44 -2.52 -18.48
N LYS A 246 8.42 -1.80 -19.03
CA LYS A 246 9.68 -2.41 -19.49
C LYS A 246 10.45 -2.98 -18.31
N GLU A 247 10.51 -2.26 -17.19
CA GLU A 247 11.16 -2.73 -15.97
C GLU A 247 10.48 -4.00 -15.41
N ILE A 248 9.15 -4.02 -15.33
CA ILE A 248 8.36 -5.21 -14.92
C ILE A 248 8.73 -6.45 -15.77
N LYS A 249 8.85 -6.27 -17.10
CA LYS A 249 9.25 -7.34 -18.02
C LYS A 249 10.70 -7.77 -17.78
N PHE A 250 11.61 -6.82 -17.61
CA PHE A 250 13.03 -7.07 -17.34
C PHE A 250 13.21 -7.88 -16.05
N LEU A 251 12.47 -7.54 -14.99
CA LEU A 251 12.49 -8.23 -13.69
C LEU A 251 11.85 -9.64 -13.73
N LYS A 252 11.22 -10.00 -14.86
CA LYS A 252 10.54 -11.29 -15.09
C LYS A 252 9.47 -11.61 -14.04
N ILE A 253 8.75 -10.58 -13.55
CA ILE A 253 7.76 -10.70 -12.47
C ILE A 253 6.71 -11.77 -12.81
N GLU A 254 6.22 -11.79 -14.04
CA GLU A 254 5.21 -12.74 -14.54
C GLU A 254 5.54 -14.21 -14.26
N LYS A 255 6.83 -14.58 -14.33
CA LYS A 255 7.28 -15.96 -14.17
C LYS A 255 7.65 -16.33 -12.74
N ARG A 256 7.86 -15.33 -11.89
CA ARG A 256 8.49 -15.48 -10.57
C ARG A 256 7.53 -15.21 -9.41
N PHE A 257 6.58 -14.30 -9.61
CA PHE A 257 5.75 -13.75 -8.55
C PHE A 257 4.29 -13.71 -9.05
N PRO A 258 3.58 -14.84 -9.01
CA PRO A 258 2.27 -14.98 -9.64
C PRO A 258 1.19 -14.08 -9.00
N LEU A 259 1.26 -13.83 -7.69
CA LEU A 259 0.31 -12.94 -7.00
C LEU A 259 0.55 -11.49 -7.40
N ILE A 260 1.80 -11.05 -7.41
CA ILE A 260 2.18 -9.71 -7.89
C ILE A 260 1.76 -9.53 -9.36
N ASN A 261 2.02 -10.52 -10.20
CA ASN A 261 1.70 -10.45 -11.62
C ASN A 261 0.19 -10.30 -11.89
N HIS A 262 -0.66 -11.02 -11.15
CA HIS A 262 -2.11 -10.87 -11.26
C HIS A 262 -2.56 -9.46 -10.93
N LEU A 263 -2.06 -8.90 -9.83
CA LEU A 263 -2.39 -7.54 -9.41
C LEU A 263 -1.90 -6.50 -10.41
N LEU A 264 -0.71 -6.65 -10.98
CA LEU A 264 -0.21 -5.79 -12.07
C LEU A 264 -1.12 -5.88 -13.30
N THR A 265 -1.59 -7.07 -13.66
CA THR A 265 -2.48 -7.29 -14.81
C THR A 265 -3.84 -6.63 -14.59
N ASP A 266 -4.39 -6.71 -13.39
CA ASP A 266 -5.63 -6.02 -13.02
C ASP A 266 -5.46 -4.51 -13.04
N VAL A 267 -4.38 -4.00 -12.45
CA VAL A 267 -4.03 -2.58 -12.44
C VAL A 267 -3.89 -2.04 -13.86
N ARG A 268 -3.28 -2.82 -14.76
CA ARG A 268 -3.10 -2.44 -16.18
C ARG A 268 -4.40 -2.16 -16.91
N LYS A 269 -5.52 -2.74 -16.48
CA LYS A 269 -6.86 -2.47 -17.04
C LYS A 269 -7.29 -1.02 -16.79
N THR A 270 -6.79 -0.39 -15.72
CA THR A 270 -7.05 1.03 -15.36
C THR A 270 -6.51 1.99 -16.42
N PHE A 271 -5.44 1.61 -17.14
CA PHE A 271 -4.79 2.45 -18.13
C PHE A 271 -5.30 2.27 -19.56
N LYS A 272 -6.25 1.34 -19.78
CA LYS A 272 -6.87 1.17 -21.11
C LYS A 272 -7.93 2.26 -21.28
N GLU A 273 -7.89 2.98 -22.40
CA GLU A 273 -8.91 3.97 -22.77
C GLU A 273 -10.30 3.30 -22.69
N LYS A 274 -11.23 3.91 -21.94
CA LYS A 274 -12.66 3.63 -22.02
C LYS A 274 -13.31 4.60 -23.00
#